data_AF-F3KE75-F1
#
_entry.id   AF-F3KE75-F1
#
_cell.length_a   1.000
_cell.length_b   1.000
_cell.length_c   1.000
_cell.angle_alpha   90.00
_cell.angle_beta   90.00
_cell.angle_gamma   90.00
#
_symmetry.space_group_name_H-M   'P 1'
#
loop_
_entity.id
_entity.type
_entity.pdbx_description
1 polymer ?
#
loop_
_entity_poly.entity_id
_entity_poly.type
_entity_poly.pdbx_seq_one_letter_code
_entity_poly.pdbx_strand_id
1 'polypeptide(L)' 'MAEQLEIKPAGIPIVGDSVRDLVAGEALGCLPVLVRTGKGLRSLASGNVKPETLVFDDLASFVDDWLQTPNTLLT' A
#
# COMPACT_ATOMS: atom_id res chain seq x y z
N MET A 1 -5.75 14.71 -4.43
CA MET A 1 -6.00 13.40 -5.04
C MET A 1 -7.28 12.76 -4.52
N ALA A 2 -7.37 12.29 -3.27
CA ALA A 2 -8.61 11.68 -2.75
C ALA A 2 -9.83 12.61 -2.82
N GLU A 3 -9.65 13.89 -2.47
CA GLU A 3 -10.68 14.94 -2.60
C GLU A 3 -11.14 15.17 -4.05
N GLN A 4 -10.21 15.12 -5.01
CA GLN A 4 -10.52 15.28 -6.44
C GLN A 4 -11.27 14.08 -7.02
N LEU A 5 -11.18 12.94 -6.36
CA LEU A 5 -11.83 11.70 -6.77
C LEU A 5 -13.11 11.42 -5.97
N GLU A 6 -13.46 12.27 -5.00
CA GLU A 6 -14.61 12.09 -4.09
C GLU A 6 -14.59 10.75 -3.33
N ILE A 7 -13.40 10.24 -3.01
CA ILE A 7 -13.20 8.94 -2.35
C ILE A 7 -12.68 9.13 -0.93
N LYS A 8 -13.19 8.31 0.01
CA LYS A 8 -12.63 8.20 1.36
C LYS A 8 -11.36 7.35 1.33
N PRO A 9 -10.18 7.89 1.72
CA PRO A 9 -8.91 7.17 1.64
C PRO A 9 -8.77 6.03 2.65
N ALA A 10 -9.55 6.04 3.72
CA ALA A 10 -9.49 5.04 4.78
C ALA A 10 -9.70 3.62 4.23
N GLY A 11 -8.76 2.71 4.51
CA GLY A 11 -8.83 1.30 4.10
C GLY A 11 -8.50 1.05 2.62
N ILE A 12 -8.22 2.09 1.82
CA ILE A 12 -7.82 1.91 0.42
C ILE A 12 -6.32 1.58 0.36
N PRO A 13 -5.91 0.57 -0.43
CA PRO A 13 -4.50 0.26 -0.58
C PRO A 13 -3.74 1.44 -1.23
N ILE A 14 -2.64 1.84 -0.60
CA ILE A 14 -1.62 2.69 -1.21
C ILE A 14 -0.40 1.83 -1.53
N VAL A 15 -0.10 1.69 -2.81
CA VAL A 15 0.96 0.81 -3.30
C VAL A 15 2.16 1.65 -3.76
N GLY A 16 3.35 1.32 -3.27
CA GLY A 16 4.57 2.03 -3.66
C GLY A 16 5.85 1.23 -3.37
N ASP A 17 6.98 1.72 -3.89
CA ASP A 17 8.32 1.16 -3.65
C ASP A 17 9.16 2.03 -2.70
N SER A 18 8.63 3.17 -2.28
CA SER A 18 9.32 4.17 -1.46
C SER A 18 8.63 4.39 -0.11
N VAL A 19 9.43 4.51 0.95
CA VAL A 19 8.93 4.82 2.31
C VAL A 19 8.09 6.09 2.33
N ARG A 20 8.48 7.11 1.55
CA ARG A 20 7.79 8.40 1.50
C ARG A 20 6.33 8.25 1.06
N ASP A 21 6.07 7.40 0.07
CA ASP A 21 4.73 7.21 -0.46
C ASP A 21 3.85 6.47 0.55
N LEU A 22 4.40 5.45 1.22
CA LEU A 22 3.72 4.70 2.27
C LEU A 22 3.32 5.61 3.45
N VAL A 23 4.27 6.38 3.98
CA VAL A 23 4.02 7.31 5.10
C VAL A 23 2.94 8.34 4.75
N ALA A 24 2.89 8.81 3.49
CA ALA A 24 1.90 9.79 3.06
C ALA A 24 0.47 9.21 3.06
N GLY A 25 0.28 7.97 2.59
CA GLY A 25 -1.04 7.34 2.61
C GLY A 25 -1.45 6.86 3.99
N GLU A 26 -0.51 6.36 4.80
CA GLU A 26 -0.76 6.00 6.19
C GLU A 26 -1.34 7.18 7.00
N ALA A 27 -0.82 8.39 6.79
CA ALA A 27 -1.32 9.60 7.44
C ALA A 27 -2.80 9.91 7.11
N LEU A 28 -3.32 9.35 6.02
CA LEU A 28 -4.70 9.47 5.56
C LEU A 28 -5.56 8.23 5.88
N GLY A 29 -5.00 7.23 6.58
CA GLY A 29 -5.68 5.98 6.92
C GLY A 29 -5.73 4.95 5.79
N CYS A 30 -4.92 5.12 4.73
CA CYS A 30 -4.78 4.11 3.69
C CYS A 30 -4.14 2.82 4.24
N LEU A 31 -4.34 1.70 3.55
CA LEU A 31 -3.65 0.44 3.80
C LEU A 31 -2.29 0.44 3.07
N PRO A 32 -1.15 0.50 3.76
CA PRO A 32 0.16 0.55 3.10
C PRO A 32 0.55 -0.80 2.48
N VAL A 33 0.98 -0.75 1.22
CA VAL A 33 1.48 -1.92 0.46
C VAL A 33 2.82 -1.57 -0.18
N LEU A 34 3.89 -2.26 0.23
CA LEU A 34 5.22 -2.14 -0.35
C LEU A 34 5.43 -3.20 -1.42
N VAL A 35 5.86 -2.80 -2.61
CA VAL A 35 6.39 -3.73 -3.63
C VAL A 35 7.91 -3.73 -3.58
N ARG A 36 8.55 -4.90 -3.74
CA ARG A 36 10.02 -5.04 -3.69
C ARG A 36 10.73 -4.51 -4.93
N THR A 37 10.03 -4.36 -6.05
CA THR A 37 10.55 -3.74 -7.28
C THR A 37 11.01 -2.30 -7.05
N GLY A 38 11.84 -1.77 -7.95
CA GLY A 38 12.36 -0.39 -7.85
C GLY A 38 13.24 -0.19 -6.61
N LYS A 39 12.83 0.72 -5.71
CA LYS A 39 13.48 1.01 -4.43
C LYS A 39 12.97 0.14 -3.28
N GLY A 40 12.02 -0.76 -3.53
CA GLY A 40 11.31 -1.52 -2.51
C GLY A 40 12.21 -2.26 -1.52
N LEU A 41 13.19 -3.00 -2.02
CA LEU A 41 14.17 -3.70 -1.16
C LEU A 41 14.98 -2.75 -0.27
N ARG A 42 15.33 -1.55 -0.77
CA ARG A 42 16.03 -0.53 0.03
C ARG A 42 15.10 0.09 1.07
N SER A 43 13.86 0.36 0.71
CA SER A 43 12.82 0.85 1.62
C SER A 43 12.60 -0.14 2.77
N LEU A 44 12.46 -1.44 2.45
CA LEU A 44 12.30 -2.50 3.44
C LEU A 44 13.50 -2.60 4.39
N ALA A 45 14.72 -2.57 3.84
CA ALA A 45 15.96 -2.63 4.62
C ALA A 45 16.20 -1.38 5.49
N SER A 46 15.52 -0.26 5.22
CA SER A 46 15.71 0.98 5.98
C SER A 46 15.15 0.93 7.41
N GLY A 47 14.29 -0.04 7.72
CA GLY A 47 13.60 -0.13 9.02
C GLY A 47 12.52 0.93 9.24
N ASN A 48 12.27 1.80 8.24
CA ASN A 48 11.23 2.85 8.31
C ASN A 48 9.88 2.42 7.73
N VAL A 49 9.75 1.15 7.32
CA VAL A 49 8.48 0.57 6.89
C VAL A 49 7.80 0.00 8.12
N LYS A 50 6.53 0.35 8.32
CA LYS A 50 5.79 -0.11 9.49
C LYS A 50 5.49 -1.61 9.43
N PRO A 51 5.42 -2.31 10.57
CA PRO A 51 5.16 -3.75 10.61
C PRO A 51 3.85 -4.19 9.94
N GLU A 52 2.82 -3.34 9.94
CA GLU A 52 1.53 -3.60 9.30
C GLU A 52 1.52 -3.42 7.78
N THR A 53 2.62 -2.94 7.18
CA THR A 53 2.73 -2.80 5.73
C THR A 53 2.76 -4.18 5.06
N LEU A 54 1.84 -4.41 4.13
CA LEU A 54 1.86 -5.61 3.31
C LEU A 54 3.02 -5.54 2.32
N VAL A 55 3.76 -6.64 2.14
CA VAL A 55 4.95 -6.66 1.28
C VAL A 55 4.80 -7.71 0.19
N PHE A 56 4.87 -7.27 -1.07
CA PHE A 56 4.80 -8.14 -2.26
C PHE A 56 6.05 -8.03 -3.11
N ASP A 57 6.32 -9.06 -3.93
CA ASP A 57 7.46 -9.05 -4.84
C ASP A 57 7.33 -7.95 -5.90
N ASP A 58 6.14 -7.79 -6.46
CA ASP A 58 5.81 -6.76 -7.44
C ASP A 58 4.34 -6.35 -7.38
N LEU A 59 3.96 -5.40 -8.24
CA LEU A 59 2.59 -4.91 -8.34
C LEU A 59 1.62 -6.01 -8.83
N ALA A 60 2.06 -6.90 -9.71
CA ALA A 60 1.22 -7.96 -10.25
C ALA A 60 0.80 -8.94 -9.16
N SER A 61 1.76 -9.36 -8.33
CA SER A 61 1.55 -10.24 -7.19
C SER A 61 0.55 -9.65 -6.18
N PHE A 62 0.64 -8.34 -5.93
CA PHE A 62 -0.36 -7.64 -5.10
C PHE A 62 -1.74 -7.66 -5.73
N VAL A 63 -1.84 -7.34 -7.02
CA VAL A 63 -3.15 -7.31 -7.72
C VAL A 63 -3.80 -8.69 -7.74
N ASP A 64 -3.02 -9.75 -7.99
CA ASP A 64 -3.51 -11.12 -7.97
C ASP A 64 -4.09 -11.51 -6.61
N ASP A 65 -3.39 -11.18 -5.52
CA ASP A 65 -3.86 -11.41 -4.14
C ASP A 65 -5.10 -10.57 -3.80
N TRP A 66 -5.07 -9.28 -4.14
CA TRP A 66 -6.13 -8.33 -3.84
C TRP A 66 -7.45 -8.67 -4.53
N LEU A 67 -7.41 -9.10 -5.80
CA LEU A 67 -8.60 -9.44 -6.57
C LEU A 67 -9.19 -10.81 -6.22
N GLN A 68 -8.39 -11.71 -5.66
CA GLN A 68 -8.86 -13.02 -5.20
C GLN A 68 -9.50 -12.97 -3.81
N THR A 69 -9.18 -11.94 -3.03
CA THR A 69 -9.72 -11.76 -1.68
C THR A 69 -11.14 -11.18 -1.76
N PRO A 70 -12.18 -11.86 -1.25
CA PRO A 70 -13.52 -11.29 -1.17
C PRO A 70 -13.49 -10.06 -0.25
N ASN A 71 -13.67 -8.87 -0.83
CA ASN A 71 -13.62 -7.62 -0.11
C ASN A 71 -14.86 -7.45 0.76
N THR A 72 -14.86 -8.11 1.93
CA THR A 72 -16.00 -8.15 2.86
C THR A 72 -16.03 -6.91 3.76
N LEU A 73 -15.14 -5.92 3.53
CA LEU A 73 -14.97 -4.73 4.37
C LEU A 73 -15.55 -3.45 3.75
N LEU A 74 -16.36 -3.54 2.68
CA LEU A 74 -17.04 -2.40 2.06
C LEU A 74 -18.55 -2.30 2.37
N THR A 75 -19.09 -3.12 3.29
CA THR A 75 -20.45 -2.95 3.85
C THR A 75 -20.47 -2.03 5.06
#